data_AF-A0A2T2RSV0-F1
#
_entry.id   AF-A0A2T2RSV0-F1
#
_cell.length_a   1.000
_cell.length_b   1.000
_cell.length_c   1.000
_cell.angle_alpha   90.00
_cell.angle_beta   90.00
_cell.angle_gamma   90.00
#
_symmetry.space_group_name_H-M   'P 1'
#
loop_
_entity.id
_entity.type
_entity.pdbx_description
1 polymer ?
#
loop_
_entity_poly.entity_id
_entity_poly.type
_entity_poly.pdbx_seq_one_letter_code
_entity_poly.pdbx_strand_id
1 'polypeptide(L)'
;MSFERYSFSTENDNTFSLGNLTYFNGKALYNTGVSSVPLSVELKFTAPNGSTEAFSSDFNLVSTSNMGTAEEKANSVSLVSDMGDRNFNVDGTDYTLELTGFSQDSDATVDQLRTLEGKTTTAQVLGQITQKSWV
;
A
#
# COMPACT_ATOMS: atom_id res chain seq x y z
N MET A 1 7.15 3.29 11.36
CA MET A 1 6.35 2.52 10.38
C MET A 1 7.07 1.21 10.13
N SER A 2 6.34 0.11 10.02
CA SER A 2 6.89 -1.21 9.68
C SER A 2 5.97 -1.93 8.71
N PHE A 3 6.55 -2.83 7.90
CA PHE A 3 5.81 -3.64 6.95
C PHE A 3 6.16 -5.12 7.12
N GLU A 4 5.15 -5.97 7.27
CA GLU A 4 5.29 -7.41 7.35
C GLU A 4 4.68 -8.04 6.10
N ARG A 5 5.53 -8.58 5.22
CA ARG A 5 5.12 -9.16 3.95
C ARG A 5 4.38 -10.50 4.12
N TYR A 6 3.45 -10.77 3.22
CA TYR A 6 2.81 -12.09 3.08
C TYR A 6 3.32 -12.84 1.85
N SER A 7 3.24 -14.17 1.94
CA SER A 7 3.22 -15.03 0.75
C SER A 7 1.76 -15.24 0.36
N PHE A 8 1.45 -15.08 -0.91
CA PHE A 8 0.09 -15.24 -1.43
C PHE A 8 0.09 -16.06 -2.73
N SER A 9 -1.07 -16.61 -3.06
CA SER A 9 -1.38 -17.21 -4.36
C SER A 9 -2.75 -16.66 -4.75
N THR A 10 -2.86 -16.09 -5.93
CA THR A 10 -4.08 -15.47 -6.42
C THR A 10 -4.27 -15.76 -7.89
N GLU A 11 -5.51 -15.68 -8.34
CA GLU A 11 -5.82 -15.59 -9.77
C GLU A 11 -5.73 -14.13 -10.22
N ASN A 12 -5.69 -13.92 -11.54
CA ASN A 12 -5.80 -12.59 -12.12
C ASN A 12 -7.12 -11.94 -11.69
N ASP A 13 -7.12 -10.61 -11.61
CA ASP A 13 -8.27 -9.77 -11.26
C ASP A 13 -8.84 -10.01 -9.85
N ASN A 14 -8.23 -10.89 -9.04
CA ASN A 14 -8.55 -11.02 -7.63
C ASN A 14 -7.65 -10.13 -6.78
N THR A 15 -8.26 -9.48 -5.78
CA THR A 15 -7.52 -8.70 -4.78
C THR A 15 -6.77 -9.65 -3.84
N PHE A 16 -5.50 -9.34 -3.60
CA PHE A 16 -4.66 -10.04 -2.64
C PHE A 16 -4.01 -9.06 -1.66
N SER A 17 -3.53 -9.60 -0.54
CA SER A 17 -2.82 -8.84 0.48
C SER A 17 -1.32 -9.01 0.31
N LEU A 18 -0.60 -7.89 0.15
CA LEU A 18 0.87 -7.88 0.09
C LEU A 18 1.49 -8.08 1.48
N GLY A 19 0.75 -7.75 2.54
CA GLY A 19 1.25 -7.75 3.90
C GLY A 19 0.57 -6.71 4.78
N ASN A 20 1.01 -6.65 6.04
CA ASN A 20 0.54 -5.69 7.02
C ASN A 20 1.45 -4.47 7.07
N LEU A 21 0.86 -3.29 6.92
CA LEU A 21 1.45 -2.02 7.29
C LEU A 21 1.06 -1.66 8.73
N THR A 22 2.05 -1.40 9.57
CA THR A 22 1.83 -0.84 10.91
C THR A 22 2.36 0.60 10.98
N TYR A 23 1.46 1.51 11.33
CA TYR A 23 1.75 2.94 11.48
C TYR A 23 1.47 3.40 12.91
N PHE A 24 2.44 4.08 13.52
CA PHE A 24 2.31 4.73 14.81
C PHE A 24 2.28 6.24 14.58
N ASN A 25 1.16 6.89 14.94
CA ASN A 25 1.05 8.34 14.91
C ASN A 25 1.64 8.92 16.21
N GLY A 26 2.95 9.13 16.21
CA GLY A 26 3.64 9.79 17.33
C GLY A 26 3.48 11.30 17.31
N LYS A 27 3.86 11.96 18.41
CA LYS A 27 3.95 13.42 18.45
C LYS A 27 5.19 13.88 17.71
N ALA A 28 5.01 14.71 16.70
CA ALA A 28 6.09 15.43 16.02
C ALA A 28 5.95 16.94 16.30
N LEU A 29 7.08 17.66 16.25
CA LEU A 29 7.04 19.12 16.22
C LEU A 29 6.43 19.57 14.89
N TYR A 30 5.83 20.76 14.89
CA TYR A 30 5.25 21.33 13.68
C TYR A 30 6.31 21.39 12.56
N ASN A 31 5.94 20.94 11.35
CA ASN A 31 6.81 20.83 10.16
C ASN A 31 8.05 19.93 10.29
N THR A 32 8.12 19.03 11.28
CA THR A 32 9.18 18.01 11.34
C THR A 32 8.67 16.60 10.99
N GLY A 33 7.42 16.50 10.53
CA GLY A 33 6.84 15.23 10.11
C GLY A 33 7.48 14.72 8.81
N VAL A 34 7.58 13.39 8.71
CA VAL A 34 7.89 12.72 7.44
C VAL A 34 6.67 12.80 6.53
N SER A 35 6.85 13.22 5.28
CA SER A 35 5.75 13.37 4.30
C SER A 35 5.63 12.18 3.34
N SER A 36 6.71 11.40 3.16
CA SER A 36 6.68 10.19 2.33
C SER A 36 7.63 9.12 2.88
N VAL A 37 7.24 7.86 2.73
CA VAL A 37 8.09 6.69 2.99
C VAL A 37 8.05 5.78 1.75
N PRO A 38 9.19 5.44 1.15
CA PRO A 38 9.20 4.59 -0.04
C PRO A 38 8.78 3.15 0.30
N LEU A 39 8.04 2.55 -0.63
CA LEU A 39 7.65 1.14 -0.66
C LEU A 39 8.25 0.49 -1.91
N SER A 40 9.15 -0.46 -1.69
CA SER A 40 9.62 -1.35 -2.75
C SER A 40 8.92 -2.69 -2.63
N VAL A 41 8.28 -3.12 -3.72
CA VAL A 41 7.58 -4.40 -3.82
C VAL A 41 8.32 -5.26 -4.82
N GLU A 42 8.84 -6.40 -4.37
CA GLU A 42 9.40 -7.44 -5.26
C GLU A 42 8.40 -8.60 -5.31
N LEU A 43 7.88 -8.88 -6.51
CA LEU A 43 6.99 -10.01 -6.76
C LEU A 43 7.74 -11.10 -7.52
N LYS A 44 7.73 -12.30 -6.95
CA LYS A 44 8.29 -13.49 -7.59
C LYS A 44 7.18 -14.36 -8.15
N PHE A 45 7.07 -14.41 -9.47
CA PHE A 45 6.13 -15.27 -10.17
C PHE A 45 6.74 -16.66 -10.30
N THR A 46 5.97 -17.70 -10.02
CA THR A 46 6.42 -19.10 -10.12
C THR A 46 5.80 -19.84 -11.30
N ALA A 47 4.77 -19.30 -11.92
CA ALA A 47 4.08 -19.85 -13.10
C ALA A 47 3.60 -18.70 -14.01
N PRO A 48 3.53 -18.90 -15.34
CA PRO A 48 3.96 -20.09 -16.09
C PRO A 48 5.48 -20.26 -16.14
N ASN A 49 6.24 -19.17 -16.11
CA ASN A 49 7.70 -19.15 -16.10
C ASN A 49 8.18 -18.30 -14.93
N GLY A 50 9.23 -18.74 -14.22
CA GLY A 50 9.73 -18.02 -13.05
C GLY A 50 10.27 -16.64 -13.44
N SER A 51 9.65 -15.56 -12.97
CA SER A 51 10.12 -14.18 -13.15
C SER A 51 10.13 -13.42 -11.83
N THR A 52 10.82 -12.29 -11.80
CA THR A 52 10.85 -11.41 -10.64
C THR A 52 10.73 -9.98 -11.12
N GLU A 53 9.67 -9.32 -10.65
CA GLU A 53 9.34 -7.95 -11.03
C GLU A 53 9.42 -7.06 -9.81
N ALA A 54 10.01 -5.89 -9.96
CA ALA A 54 10.19 -4.93 -8.88
C ALA A 54 9.42 -3.65 -9.19
N PHE A 55 8.62 -3.22 -8.22
CA PHE A 55 7.80 -2.02 -8.30
C PHE A 55 8.17 -1.07 -7.17
N SER A 56 8.13 0.22 -7.46
CA SER A 56 8.29 1.28 -6.47
C SER A 56 7.03 2.11 -6.39
N SER A 57 6.56 2.30 -5.16
CA SER A 57 5.52 3.24 -4.79
C SER A 57 5.97 3.99 -3.55
N ASP A 58 5.27 5.06 -3.22
CA ASP A 58 5.45 5.75 -1.95
C ASP A 58 4.18 5.61 -1.10
N PHE A 59 4.36 5.53 0.21
CA PHE A 59 3.32 5.90 1.17
C PHE A 59 3.41 7.40 1.40
N ASN A 60 2.33 8.12 1.14
CA ASN A 60 2.19 9.52 1.49
C ASN A 60 1.66 9.64 2.92
N LEU A 61 2.29 10.51 3.72
CA LEU A 61 1.93 10.75 5.11
C LEU A 61 1.44 12.18 5.26
N VAL A 62 0.19 12.34 5.69
CA VAL A 62 -0.39 13.66 5.98
C VAL A 62 -0.52 13.81 7.48
N SER A 63 0.23 14.78 8.01
CA SER A 63 0.08 15.20 9.41
C SER A 63 -0.98 16.29 9.52
N THR A 64 -1.90 16.16 10.48
CA THR A 64 -2.89 17.19 10.76
C THR A 64 -2.48 18.08 11.94
N SER A 65 -3.23 19.15 12.20
CA SER A 65 -2.99 19.97 13.39
C SER A 65 -3.40 19.21 14.65
N ASN A 66 -2.67 19.38 15.75
CA ASN A 66 -3.02 18.77 17.05
C ASN A 66 -4.17 19.50 17.79
N MET A 67 -4.95 20.33 17.09
CA MET A 67 -6.12 21.05 17.62
C MET A 67 -7.41 20.37 17.18
N GLY A 68 -8.49 20.53 17.97
CA GLY A 68 -9.80 19.93 17.67
C GLY A 68 -10.07 18.62 18.41
N THR A 69 -10.99 17.83 17.85
CA THR A 69 -11.39 16.49 18.29
C THR A 69 -10.29 15.46 18.02
N ALA A 70 -10.40 14.26 18.61
CA ALA A 70 -9.43 13.20 18.37
C ALA A 70 -9.32 12.84 16.88
N GLU A 71 -10.44 12.79 16.16
CA GLU A 71 -10.51 12.47 14.73
C GLU A 71 -9.85 13.54 13.85
N GLU A 72 -9.98 14.82 14.19
CA GLU A 72 -9.34 15.92 13.47
C GLU A 72 -7.81 15.90 13.62
N LYS A 73 -7.31 15.32 14.71
CA LYS A 73 -5.87 15.13 14.99
C LYS A 73 -5.31 13.84 14.41
N ALA A 74 -6.12 13.04 13.72
CA ALA A 74 -5.66 11.80 13.12
C ALA A 74 -4.75 12.09 11.92
N ASN A 75 -3.56 11.50 11.92
CA ASN A 75 -2.70 11.50 10.75
C ASN A 75 -3.13 10.38 9.82
N SER A 76 -2.92 10.58 8.52
CA SER A 76 -3.25 9.57 7.52
C SER A 76 -2.03 9.09 6.75
N VAL A 77 -2.09 7.81 6.39
CA VAL A 77 -1.20 7.20 5.40
C VAL A 77 -2.06 6.86 4.18
N SER A 78 -1.62 7.26 2.99
CA SER A 78 -2.25 6.88 1.72
C SER A 78 -1.21 6.30 0.78
N LEU A 79 -1.65 5.52 -0.20
CA LEU A 79 -0.80 5.13 -1.32
C LEU A 79 -0.69 6.32 -2.28
N VAL A 80 0.50 6.57 -2.81
CA VAL A 80 0.64 7.52 -3.92
C VAL A 80 0.01 6.89 -5.15
N SER A 81 -0.99 7.58 -5.71
CA SER A 81 -1.77 7.10 -6.87
C SER A 81 -0.94 6.92 -8.14
N ASP A 82 0.33 7.32 -8.12
CA ASP A 82 1.33 7.15 -9.17
C ASP A 82 2.47 6.23 -8.66
N MET A 83 2.17 4.98 -8.32
CA MET A 83 3.19 3.93 -8.39
C MET A 83 3.70 3.93 -9.83
N GLY A 84 5.00 4.09 -10.07
CA GLY A 84 5.60 4.37 -11.38
C GLY A 84 5.28 3.36 -12.50
N ASP A 85 6.28 2.65 -13.02
CA ASP A 85 5.98 1.60 -14.02
C ASP A 85 5.36 0.38 -13.32
N ARG A 86 4.07 0.17 -13.57
CA ARG A 86 3.28 -0.96 -13.03
C ARG A 86 3.19 -2.12 -13.99
N ASN A 87 3.77 -1.96 -15.18
CA ASN A 87 3.61 -2.90 -16.26
C ASN A 87 4.73 -3.93 -16.19
N PHE A 88 4.38 -5.18 -16.42
CA PHE A 88 5.35 -6.25 -16.51
C PHE A 88 4.86 -7.31 -17.50
N ASN A 89 5.79 -8.05 -18.07
CA ASN A 89 5.48 -9.10 -19.03
C ASN A 89 5.86 -10.46 -18.44
N VAL A 90 4.89 -11.38 -18.42
CA VAL A 90 5.16 -12.77 -18.06
C VAL A 90 4.83 -13.62 -19.27
N ASP A 91 5.84 -14.26 -19.84
CA ASP A 91 5.72 -15.18 -20.97
C ASP A 91 4.97 -14.60 -22.18
N GLY A 92 5.28 -13.34 -22.53
CA GLY A 92 4.68 -12.66 -23.68
C GLY A 92 3.29 -12.07 -23.41
N THR A 93 2.75 -12.21 -22.20
CA THR A 93 1.50 -11.57 -21.78
C THR A 93 1.82 -10.37 -20.88
N ASP A 94 1.26 -9.21 -21.22
CA ASP A 94 1.43 -7.98 -20.45
C ASP A 94 0.41 -7.90 -19.30
N TYR A 95 0.88 -7.47 -18.14
CA TYR A 95 0.11 -7.32 -16.93
C TYR A 95 0.36 -5.95 -16.30
N THR A 96 -0.54 -5.57 -15.40
CA THR A 96 -0.40 -4.40 -14.52
C THR A 96 -0.60 -4.81 -13.07
N LEU A 97 0.29 -4.36 -12.18
CA LEU A 97 0.09 -4.40 -10.73
C LEU A 97 -0.49 -3.08 -10.25
N GLU A 98 -1.60 -3.12 -9.54
CA GLU A 98 -2.16 -1.95 -8.85
C GLU A 98 -2.25 -2.21 -7.35
N LEU A 99 -1.88 -1.22 -6.52
CA LEU A 99 -2.21 -1.22 -5.10
C LEU A 99 -3.56 -0.53 -4.92
N THR A 100 -4.52 -1.26 -4.39
CA THR A 100 -5.94 -0.89 -4.42
C THR A 100 -6.43 -0.25 -3.12
N GLY A 101 -5.57 -0.20 -2.09
CA GLY A 101 -5.88 0.46 -0.82
C GLY A 101 -5.45 -0.35 0.40
N PHE A 102 -6.14 -0.11 1.51
CA PHE A 102 -5.93 -0.77 2.78
C PHE A 102 -7.19 -1.51 3.25
N SER A 103 -7.03 -2.59 4.01
CA SER A 103 -8.14 -3.22 4.74
C SER A 103 -7.73 -3.50 6.19
N GLN A 104 -8.60 -3.15 7.12
CA GLN A 104 -8.43 -3.44 8.55
C GLN A 104 -9.34 -4.61 8.91
N ASP A 105 -8.81 -5.66 9.54
CA ASP A 105 -9.61 -6.77 10.08
C ASP A 105 -10.62 -7.43 9.10
N SER A 106 -10.35 -7.38 7.79
CA SER A 106 -11.23 -7.83 6.69
C SER A 106 -12.45 -6.95 6.43
N ASP A 107 -12.43 -5.70 6.88
CA ASP A 107 -13.39 -4.67 6.51
C ASP A 107 -13.19 -4.20 5.06
N ALA A 108 -14.12 -3.33 4.62
CA ALA A 108 -14.08 -2.68 3.32
C ALA A 108 -12.73 -2.02 3.03
N THR A 109 -12.33 -2.04 1.76
CA THR A 109 -11.14 -1.35 1.29
C THR A 109 -11.29 0.17 1.50
N VAL A 110 -10.24 0.79 2.03
CA VAL A 110 -10.14 2.24 2.23
C VAL A 110 -8.87 2.79 1.59
N ASP A 111 -8.95 4.01 1.06
CA ASP A 111 -7.83 4.63 0.34
C ASP A 111 -6.78 5.23 1.30
N GLN A 112 -7.16 5.41 2.57
CA GLN A 112 -6.31 5.99 3.60
C GLN A 112 -6.45 5.26 4.93
N LEU A 113 -5.32 5.04 5.59
CA LEU A 113 -5.26 4.56 6.96
C LEU A 113 -5.17 5.75 7.91
N ARG A 114 -6.22 6.00 8.69
CA ARG A 114 -6.24 7.07 9.71
C ARG A 114 -5.78 6.52 11.06
N THR A 115 -4.90 7.25 11.74
CA THR A 115 -4.37 6.86 13.05
C THR A 115 -4.41 8.04 14.01
N LEU A 116 -5.11 7.87 15.14
CA LEU A 116 -5.21 8.89 16.19
C LEU A 116 -3.84 9.16 16.84
N GLU A 117 -3.65 10.39 17.35
CA GLU A 117 -2.43 10.79 18.05
C GLU A 117 -2.09 9.84 19.22
N GLY A 118 -0.86 9.35 19.26
CA GLY A 118 -0.37 8.39 20.26
C GLY A 118 -0.88 6.96 20.08
N LYS A 119 -1.55 6.65 18.96
CA LYS A 119 -2.04 5.30 18.64
C LYS A 119 -1.26 4.65 17.51
N THR A 120 -1.40 3.33 17.47
CA THR A 120 -0.90 2.48 16.38
C THR A 120 -2.09 1.90 15.65
N THR A 121 -2.04 1.93 14.32
CA THR A 121 -2.99 1.23 13.47
C THR A 121 -2.23 0.24 12.60
N THR A 122 -2.81 -0.95 12.41
CA THR A 122 -2.33 -1.94 11.44
C THR A 122 -3.42 -2.17 10.39
N ALA A 123 -3.02 -2.28 9.14
CA ALA A 123 -3.89 -2.63 8.03
C ALA A 123 -3.14 -3.46 6.99
N GLN A 124 -3.87 -4.31 6.28
CA GLN A 124 -3.38 -4.99 5.10
C GLN A 124 -3.22 -3.98 3.96
N VAL A 125 -2.13 -4.08 3.19
CA VAL A 125 -1.97 -3.38 1.92
C VAL A 125 -2.43 -4.30 0.81
N LEU A 126 -3.41 -3.85 0.05
CA LEU A 126 -4.07 -4.64 -0.98
C LEU A 126 -3.50 -4.33 -2.36
N GLY A 127 -3.46 -5.35 -3.21
CA GLY A 127 -3.11 -5.20 -4.61
C GLY A 127 -3.92 -6.12 -5.51
N GLN A 128 -3.85 -5.85 -6.80
CA GLN A 128 -4.53 -6.58 -7.85
C GLN A 128 -3.61 -6.65 -9.07
N ILE A 129 -3.64 -7.80 -9.76
CA ILE A 129 -2.93 -8.00 -11.02
C ILE A 129 -3.95 -8.20 -12.10
N THR A 130 -3.87 -7.41 -13.16
CA THR A 130 -4.79 -7.48 -14.30
C THR A 130 -4.00 -7.69 -15.58
N GLN A 131 -4.52 -8.57 -16.44
CA GLN A 131 -3.97 -8.75 -17.78
C GLN A 131 -4.32 -7.55 -18.65
N LYS A 132 -3.32 -6.96 -19.30
CA LYS A 132 -3.56 -5.89 -20.27
C LYS A 132 -4.26 -6.45 -21.50
N SER A 133 -5.43 -5.92 -21.78
CA SER A 133 -6.12 -6.14 -23.05
C SER A 133 -5.82 -4.96 -23.96
N TRP A 134 -5.17 -5.22 -25.09
CA TRP A 134 -5.05 -4.23 -26.16
C TRP A 134 -6.42 -4.07 -26.82
N VAL A 135 -7.05 -2.92 -26.63
CA VAL A 135 -8.27 -2.51 -27.37
C VAL A 135 -7.86 -1.67 -28.57
#